data_AF-A0A3D1UAV9-F1
#
_entry.id   AF-A0A3D1UAV9-F1
#
_cell.length_a   1.000
_cell.length_b   1.000
_cell.length_c   1.000
_cell.angle_alpha   90.00
_cell.angle_beta   90.00
_cell.angle_gamma   90.00
#
_symmetry.space_group_name_H-M   'P 1'
#
loop_
_entity.id
_entity.type
_entity.pdbx_description
1 polymer ?
#
loop_
_entity_poly.entity_id
_entity_poly.type
_entity_poly.pdbx_seq_one_letter_code
_entity_poly.pdbx_strand_id
1 'polypeptide(L)'
;PLLVFLAGDPKDFTNKDHAYFAGEKIVKSVVAVNDHVTPRKLTCRWKLRSGNDVLAQDDFTFKVAAGGLERKAIVCTAPETATRRTGRLEIEVLSDGRCVKTDAMDLQFWPAARAPEWSDVACALYDSAGRTAPVLKAAGFPFRPVEGLGDLGEARLLIVGSLALDGTNAFLQAVEASGAIDRGLKVLVFEQKAGALPGFEMVAPSARDAFVRLPGNPYVKGLSDADLHDWRGASDVMPAFVLSDERTPHYPRSKWKCGNGGMVSGYAIKKPSRGNFRTIVDCGFNLAYASLLEYRRNHGLVVFCQLDVTARYGKDPAATHLVHNLLRNMGNRFVPVGPQRAGYVGDDKGAALLDRLGVSCRRLQPWDLYGNAGVQVLIVGAGPVAKDKEDALRQVVSCVETALFLPGAPLDLLPEKVQATPRRVYRASAPENEPAFAGIAAADLYFRTARTLPVYTGAPDWFAAAKPALMGRLGNCILMPPAPDSVDGLWNNEKLARVWSSIMTGLNVGLAEDSRLFTPGKVAPYAVKPDPYDGDAFHNW
;
A
#
# COMPACT_ATOMS: atom_id res chain seq x y z
N PRO A 1 33.42 12.87 23.53
CA PRO A 1 32.32 13.73 23.01
C PRO A 1 31.06 13.60 23.87
N LEU A 2 30.24 14.64 24.01
CA LEU A 2 28.93 14.54 24.65
C LEU A 2 27.84 14.43 23.59
N LEU A 3 27.12 13.30 23.57
CA LEU A 3 25.96 13.09 22.71
C LEU A 3 24.70 13.08 23.58
N VAL A 4 23.69 13.87 23.22
CA VAL A 4 22.38 13.87 23.87
C VAL A 4 21.30 13.86 22.79
N PHE A 5 20.23 13.10 22.99
CA PHE A 5 19.08 13.04 22.07
C PHE A 5 17.81 12.59 22.79
N LEU A 6 16.67 12.93 22.21
CA LEU A 6 15.35 12.47 22.64
C LEU A 6 15.10 11.06 22.09
N ALA A 7 14.58 10.17 22.92
CA ALA A 7 14.47 8.75 22.63
C ALA A 7 13.17 8.14 23.19
N GLY A 8 12.97 6.84 22.97
CA GLY A 8 11.83 6.07 23.47
C GLY A 8 11.83 5.88 24.99
N ASP A 9 11.03 4.93 25.47
CA ASP A 9 11.01 4.53 26.89
C ASP A 9 12.43 4.14 27.35
N PRO A 10 12.93 4.53 28.53
CA PRO A 10 14.27 4.15 28.99
C PRO A 10 14.60 2.64 28.91
N LYS A 11 13.59 1.78 29.07
CA LYS A 11 13.69 0.31 28.96
C LYS A 11 13.89 -0.17 27.53
N ASP A 12 13.39 0.59 26.55
CA ASP A 12 13.55 0.38 25.11
C ASP A 12 13.75 1.73 24.41
N PHE A 13 14.90 2.35 24.66
CA PHE A 13 15.14 3.73 24.24
C PHE A 13 15.20 3.87 22.71
N THR A 14 15.36 2.75 21.99
CA THR A 14 15.32 2.70 20.53
C THR A 14 13.91 2.74 19.94
N ASN A 15 12.88 2.61 20.79
CA ASN A 15 11.49 2.70 20.40
C ASN A 15 11.12 4.10 19.89
N LYS A 16 10.35 4.16 18.79
CA LYS A 16 9.86 5.36 18.13
C LYS A 16 8.34 5.59 18.26
N ASP A 17 7.65 4.89 19.17
CA ASP A 17 6.21 5.01 19.45
C ASP A 17 5.74 6.47 19.51
N HIS A 18 4.90 6.89 18.58
CA HIS A 18 4.56 8.31 18.42
C HIS A 18 3.06 8.61 18.54
N ALA A 19 2.18 7.60 18.45
CA ALA A 19 0.73 7.77 18.51
C ALA A 19 0.10 7.24 19.82
N TYR A 20 -0.69 8.06 20.49
CA TYR A 20 -1.32 7.74 21.77
C TYR A 20 -2.81 8.10 21.76
N PHE A 21 -3.64 7.28 22.39
CA PHE A 21 -5.01 7.63 22.72
C PHE A 21 -5.04 8.66 23.85
N ALA A 22 -6.10 9.46 23.88
CA ALA A 22 -6.38 10.41 24.95
C ALA A 22 -6.31 9.74 26.34
N GLY A 23 -5.66 10.42 27.29
CA GLY A 23 -5.49 9.94 28.66
C GLY A 23 -4.40 8.88 28.85
N GLU A 24 -3.79 8.36 27.78
CA GLU A 24 -2.68 7.40 27.92
C GLU A 24 -1.43 8.03 28.55
N LYS A 25 -0.69 7.24 29.32
CA LYS A 25 0.63 7.61 29.80
C LYS A 25 1.65 7.55 28.68
N ILE A 26 2.37 8.64 28.46
CA ILE A 26 3.49 8.76 27.54
C ILE A 26 4.78 8.61 28.35
N VAL A 27 5.66 7.70 27.93
CA VAL A 27 6.99 7.53 28.51
C VAL A 27 8.04 7.63 27.41
N LYS A 28 8.89 8.65 27.51
CA LYS A 28 10.01 8.93 26.62
C LYS A 28 11.28 9.12 27.43
N SER A 29 12.40 9.38 26.79
CA SER A 29 13.63 9.62 27.54
C SER A 29 14.58 10.59 26.86
N VAL A 30 15.39 11.26 27.67
CA VAL A 30 16.62 11.90 27.22
C VAL A 30 17.75 10.92 27.44
N VAL A 31 18.44 10.55 26.38
CA VAL A 31 19.62 9.68 26.43
C VAL A 31 20.85 10.55 26.30
N ALA A 32 21.79 10.39 27.23
CA ALA A 32 23.06 11.09 27.21
C ALA A 32 24.22 10.10 27.27
N VAL A 33 25.16 10.23 26.34
CA VAL A 33 26.41 9.47 26.28
C VAL A 33 27.55 10.43 26.49
N ASN A 34 28.30 10.24 27.57
CA ASN A 34 29.42 11.09 27.95
C ASN A 34 30.74 10.40 27.66
N ASP A 35 31.28 10.60 26.47
CA ASP A 35 32.58 10.11 26.06
C ASP A 35 33.71 11.11 26.42
N HIS A 36 33.57 11.81 27.55
CA HIS A 36 34.64 12.58 28.18
C HIS A 36 35.22 11.80 29.36
N VAL A 37 36.47 12.12 29.73
CA VAL A 37 37.15 11.56 30.91
C VAL A 37 36.67 12.16 32.24
N THR A 38 35.81 13.17 32.21
CA THR A 38 35.20 13.78 33.40
C THR A 38 33.68 13.62 33.39
N PRO A 39 33.04 13.48 34.56
CA PRO A 39 31.58 13.47 34.64
C PRO A 39 30.98 14.79 34.16
N ARG A 40 29.79 14.72 33.56
CA ARG A 40 29.02 15.90 33.13
C ARG A 40 27.72 16.01 33.90
N LYS A 41 27.40 17.22 34.38
CA LYS A 41 26.11 17.55 34.99
C LYS A 41 25.26 18.24 33.92
N LEU A 42 24.10 17.66 33.62
CA LEU A 42 23.19 18.14 32.60
C LEU A 42 21.86 18.54 33.23
N THR A 43 21.27 19.61 32.73
CA THR A 43 19.89 20.01 33.04
C THR A 43 19.07 19.90 31.76
N CYS A 44 18.03 19.09 31.75
CA CYS A 44 17.11 18.98 30.63
C CYS A 44 15.82 19.72 30.97
N ARG A 45 15.46 20.70 30.16
CA ARG A 45 14.13 21.31 30.14
C ARG A 45 13.36 20.69 28.99
N TRP A 46 12.12 20.27 29.22
CA TRP A 46 11.29 19.71 28.18
C TRP A 46 9.90 20.32 28.17
N LYS A 47 9.30 20.36 26.98
CA LYS A 47 7.94 20.86 26.76
C LYS A 47 7.24 20.02 25.71
N LEU A 48 6.01 19.62 26.01
CA LEU A 48 5.09 19.04 25.05
C LEU A 48 4.14 20.12 24.56
N ARG A 49 4.11 20.35 23.25
CA ARG A 49 3.25 21.35 22.61
C ARG A 49 2.24 20.69 21.68
N SER A 50 1.15 21.40 21.42
CA SER A 50 0.29 21.14 20.29
C SER A 50 -0.21 22.47 19.74
N GLY A 51 0.24 22.83 18.53
CA GLY A 51 0.14 24.20 18.04
C GLY A 51 0.91 25.16 18.96
N ASN A 52 0.25 26.23 19.41
CA ASN A 52 0.84 27.22 20.32
C ASN A 52 0.74 26.82 21.79
N ASP A 53 -0.11 25.84 22.13
CA ASP A 53 -0.40 25.46 23.51
C ASP A 53 0.72 24.59 24.08
N VAL A 54 1.13 24.90 25.31
CA VAL A 54 1.98 24.02 26.13
C VAL A 54 1.07 23.09 26.92
N LEU A 55 1.12 21.81 26.59
CA LEU A 55 0.30 20.77 27.23
C LEU A 55 0.92 20.25 28.52
N ALA A 56 2.24 20.14 28.54
CA ALA A 56 3.03 19.75 29.69
C ALA A 56 4.45 20.29 29.54
N GLN A 57 5.12 20.57 30.65
CA GLN A 57 6.54 20.92 30.68
C GLN A 57 7.09 20.62 32.06
N ASP A 58 8.38 20.29 32.12
CA ASP A 58 9.11 20.11 33.38
C ASP A 58 10.61 20.23 33.08
N ASP A 59 11.43 20.20 34.13
CA ASP A 59 12.88 20.10 34.00
C ASP A 59 13.47 19.15 35.04
N PHE A 60 14.64 18.60 34.73
CA PHE A 60 15.38 17.79 35.68
C PHE A 60 16.87 17.85 35.42
N THR A 61 17.64 17.65 36.50
CA THR A 61 19.09 17.58 36.46
C THR A 61 19.58 16.15 36.67
N PHE A 62 20.62 15.75 35.96
CA PHE A 62 21.24 14.45 36.09
C PHE A 62 22.74 14.51 35.80
N LYS A 63 23.48 13.51 36.30
CA LYS A 63 24.93 13.39 36.13
C LYS A 63 25.22 12.17 35.28
N VAL A 64 26.06 12.33 34.26
CA VAL A 64 26.57 11.24 33.43
C VAL A 64 28.02 11.00 33.80
N ALA A 65 28.37 9.78 34.20
CA ALA A 65 29.75 9.42 34.53
C ALA A 65 30.69 9.58 33.30
N ALA A 66 32.00 9.62 33.54
CA ALA A 66 32.97 9.56 32.45
C ALA A 66 32.84 8.21 31.73
N GLY A 67 32.78 8.22 30.39
CA GLY A 67 32.46 7.04 29.58
C GLY A 67 31.05 6.48 29.79
N GLY A 68 30.17 7.20 30.50
CA GLY A 68 28.88 6.70 30.95
C GLY A 68 27.74 6.92 29.95
N LEU A 69 26.67 6.15 30.13
CA LEU A 69 25.39 6.32 29.43
C LEU A 69 24.28 6.45 30.47
N GLU A 70 23.46 7.48 30.34
CA GLU A 70 22.29 7.71 31.19
C GLU A 70 21.02 7.84 30.34
N ARG A 71 19.90 7.35 30.88
CA ARG A 71 18.57 7.43 30.25
C ARG A 71 17.58 7.98 31.27
N LYS A 72 17.21 9.24 31.12
CA LYS A 72 16.27 9.90 32.05
C LYS A 72 14.89 9.96 31.44
N ALA A 73 13.92 9.42 32.16
CA ALA A 73 12.54 9.37 31.71
C ALA A 73 11.91 10.77 31.65
N ILE A 74 11.17 11.03 30.57
CA ILE A 74 10.16 12.07 30.47
C ILE A 74 8.82 11.35 30.54
N VAL A 75 7.97 11.73 31.49
CA VAL A 75 6.66 11.12 31.70
C VAL A 75 5.61 12.21 31.68
N CYS A 76 4.60 12.03 30.84
CA CYS A 76 3.44 12.91 30.78
C CYS A 76 2.20 12.10 30.37
N THR A 77 1.04 12.74 30.34
CA THR A 77 -0.22 12.12 29.91
C THR A 77 -0.63 12.72 28.57
N ALA A 78 -1.09 11.88 27.64
CA ALA A 78 -1.67 12.31 26.39
C ALA A 78 -2.89 13.21 26.66
N PRO A 79 -2.99 14.38 26.02
CA PRO A 79 -4.11 15.30 26.24
C PRO A 79 -5.44 14.65 25.84
N GLU A 80 -6.49 15.02 26.55
CA GLU A 80 -7.86 14.75 26.10
C GLU A 80 -8.11 15.40 24.74
N THR A 81 -8.73 14.68 23.81
CA THR A 81 -9.03 15.20 22.49
C THR A 81 -10.23 14.52 21.86
N ALA A 82 -11.11 15.31 21.23
CA ALA A 82 -12.26 14.80 20.50
C ALA A 82 -11.93 14.42 19.05
N THR A 83 -10.84 14.96 18.49
CA THR A 83 -10.33 14.67 17.15
C THR A 83 -8.83 14.43 17.18
N ARG A 84 -8.28 13.77 16.15
CA ARG A 84 -6.82 13.61 16.04
C ARG A 84 -6.13 14.98 16.04
N ARG A 85 -5.11 15.16 16.88
CA ARG A 85 -4.25 16.36 16.89
C ARG A 85 -2.77 15.96 16.93
N THR A 86 -1.92 16.79 16.33
CA THR A 86 -0.46 16.61 16.39
C THR A 86 0.10 17.32 17.61
N GLY A 87 1.20 16.78 18.14
CA GLY A 87 1.97 17.38 19.20
C GLY A 87 3.46 17.28 18.91
N ARG A 88 4.27 18.02 19.67
CA ARG A 88 5.72 18.03 19.55
C ARG A 88 6.34 18.05 20.94
N LEU A 89 7.11 17.01 21.27
CA LEU A 89 7.93 16.95 22.47
C LEU A 89 9.29 17.54 22.14
N GLU A 90 9.67 18.60 22.85
CA GLU A 90 10.91 19.34 22.61
C GLU A 90 11.77 19.31 23.88
N ILE A 91 13.08 19.17 23.72
CA ILE A 91 14.05 19.26 24.81
C ILE A 91 15.09 20.36 24.54
N GLU A 92 15.52 21.00 25.61
CA GLU A 92 16.71 21.85 25.68
C GLU A 92 17.59 21.32 26.82
N VAL A 93 18.80 20.88 26.47
CA VAL A 93 19.74 20.31 27.43
C VAL A 93 20.90 21.28 27.63
N LEU A 94 21.15 21.63 28.89
CA LEU A 94 22.18 22.57 29.31
C LEU A 94 23.29 21.85 30.07
N SER A 95 24.54 22.25 29.83
CA SER A 95 25.72 21.94 30.65
C SER A 95 26.34 23.25 31.10
N ASP A 96 26.58 23.40 32.40
CA ASP A 96 27.17 24.63 32.98
C ASP A 96 26.45 25.92 32.54
N GLY A 97 25.11 25.86 32.47
CA GLY A 97 24.24 26.97 32.06
C GLY A 97 24.20 27.26 30.57
N ARG A 98 24.95 26.53 29.73
CA ARG A 98 24.97 26.69 28.26
C ARG A 98 24.20 25.57 27.59
N CYS A 99 23.35 25.91 26.61
CA CYS A 99 22.67 24.91 25.79
C CYS A 99 23.69 24.09 24.99
N VAL A 100 23.69 22.77 25.20
CA VAL A 100 24.56 21.82 24.49
C VAL A 100 23.79 21.00 23.45
N LYS A 101 22.46 20.90 23.58
CA LYS A 101 21.61 20.18 22.63
C LYS A 101 20.18 20.69 22.70
N THR A 102 19.55 20.80 21.53
CA THR A 102 18.09 20.77 21.38
C THR A 102 17.71 19.57 20.54
N ASP A 103 16.53 19.02 20.79
CA ASP A 103 15.97 17.93 20.00
C ASP A 103 14.45 17.95 20.09
N ALA A 104 13.77 17.31 19.13
CA ALA A 104 12.32 17.23 19.13
C ALA A 104 11.80 15.96 18.45
N MET A 105 10.61 15.55 18.86
CA MET A 105 9.90 14.42 18.28
C MET A 105 8.43 14.78 18.13
N ASP A 106 7.87 14.47 16.97
CA ASP A 106 6.46 14.64 16.71
C ASP A 106 5.67 13.49 17.33
N LEU A 107 4.54 13.82 17.94
CA LEU A 107 3.60 12.90 18.58
C LEU A 107 2.21 13.11 17.99
N GLN A 108 1.36 12.10 18.12
CA GLN A 108 -0.03 12.14 17.72
C GLN A 108 -0.92 11.78 18.89
N PHE A 109 -1.98 12.55 19.07
CA PHE A 109 -2.99 12.32 20.08
C PHE A 109 -4.33 12.04 19.39
N TRP A 110 -4.84 10.85 19.65
CA TRP A 110 -6.06 10.33 19.08
C TRP A 110 -7.18 10.32 20.13
N PRO A 111 -8.45 10.49 19.73
CA PRO A 111 -9.56 10.31 20.66
C PRO A 111 -9.53 8.92 21.27
N ALA A 112 -10.03 8.77 22.50
CA ALA A 112 -10.15 7.46 23.12
C ALA A 112 -10.84 6.46 22.17
N ALA A 113 -10.31 5.24 22.09
CA ALA A 113 -10.86 4.20 21.23
C ALA A 113 -12.30 3.88 21.66
N ARG A 114 -13.28 4.22 20.83
CA ARG A 114 -14.68 3.80 20.99
C ARG A 114 -15.00 2.75 19.95
N ALA A 115 -15.56 1.62 20.40
CA ALA A 115 -16.09 0.62 19.49
C ALA A 115 -17.17 1.25 18.58
N PRO A 116 -17.07 1.08 17.26
CA PRO A 116 -18.12 1.52 16.36
C PRO A 116 -19.42 0.77 16.62
N GLU A 117 -20.54 1.38 16.26
CA GLU A 117 -21.82 0.67 16.20
C GLU A 117 -21.95 -0.05 14.86
N TRP A 118 -22.45 -1.28 14.91
CA TRP A 118 -22.59 -2.16 13.75
C TRP A 118 -24.06 -2.51 13.55
N SER A 119 -24.53 -2.43 12.31
CA SER A 119 -25.88 -2.84 11.94
C SER A 119 -25.82 -3.61 10.63
N ASP A 120 -26.72 -4.58 10.45
CA ASP A 120 -26.85 -5.36 9.21
C ASP A 120 -25.50 -5.91 8.74
N VAL A 121 -24.82 -6.66 9.61
CA VAL A 121 -23.56 -7.37 9.30
C VAL A 121 -23.85 -8.86 9.22
N ALA A 122 -23.49 -9.48 8.10
CA ALA A 122 -23.52 -10.92 7.90
C ALA A 122 -22.10 -11.43 7.64
N CYS A 123 -21.36 -11.68 8.72
CA CYS A 123 -19.95 -12.04 8.67
C CYS A 123 -19.69 -13.49 9.13
N ALA A 124 -19.00 -14.25 8.28
CA ALA A 124 -18.34 -15.50 8.64
C ALA A 124 -16.88 -15.23 9.03
N LEU A 125 -16.35 -15.95 10.02
CA LEU A 125 -14.96 -15.87 10.46
C LEU A 125 -14.29 -17.24 10.35
N TYR A 126 -13.27 -17.34 9.50
CA TYR A 126 -12.34 -18.45 9.46
C TYR A 126 -11.04 -18.03 10.16
N ASP A 127 -10.83 -18.47 11.40
CA ASP A 127 -9.73 -18.03 12.27
C ASP A 127 -9.12 -19.22 13.01
N SER A 128 -8.53 -20.16 12.26
CA SER A 128 -7.92 -21.39 12.81
C SER A 128 -6.82 -21.11 13.85
N ALA A 129 -6.15 -19.97 13.77
CA ALA A 129 -5.15 -19.53 14.74
C ALA A 129 -5.77 -18.86 15.99
N GLY A 130 -7.06 -18.51 15.97
CA GLY A 130 -7.78 -17.89 17.08
C GLY A 130 -7.34 -16.46 17.42
N ARG A 131 -6.65 -15.78 16.51
CA ARG A 131 -5.99 -14.48 16.78
C ARG A 131 -6.88 -13.28 16.50
N THR A 132 -7.89 -13.46 15.64
CA THR A 132 -8.71 -12.37 15.10
C THR A 132 -10.05 -12.26 15.81
N ALA A 133 -10.61 -13.39 16.27
CA ALA A 133 -11.83 -13.40 17.07
C ALA A 133 -11.78 -12.45 18.29
N PRO A 134 -10.68 -12.36 19.07
CA PRO A 134 -10.57 -11.38 20.15
C PRO A 134 -10.64 -9.93 19.68
N VAL A 135 -10.02 -9.61 18.53
CA VAL A 135 -10.06 -8.27 17.93
C VAL A 135 -11.48 -7.90 17.52
N LEU A 136 -12.20 -8.80 16.83
CA LEU A 136 -13.58 -8.57 16.44
C LEU A 136 -14.51 -8.40 17.64
N LYS A 137 -14.33 -9.21 18.70
CA LYS A 137 -15.07 -9.07 19.97
C LYS A 137 -14.80 -7.72 20.63
N ALA A 138 -13.53 -7.29 20.71
CA ALA A 138 -13.16 -5.99 21.27
C ALA A 138 -13.65 -4.81 20.41
N ALA A 139 -13.83 -5.01 19.10
CA ALA A 139 -14.47 -4.05 18.20
C ALA A 139 -16.00 -4.05 18.29
N GLY A 140 -16.61 -5.02 18.98
CA GLY A 140 -18.06 -5.25 18.99
C GLY A 140 -18.61 -5.74 17.65
N PHE A 141 -17.75 -6.18 16.72
CA PHE A 141 -18.15 -6.57 15.37
C PHE A 141 -18.77 -7.98 15.39
N PRO A 142 -20.02 -8.16 14.94
CA PRO A 142 -20.69 -9.46 14.99
C PRO A 142 -20.14 -10.40 13.90
N PHE A 143 -19.89 -11.65 14.28
CA PHE A 143 -19.43 -12.70 13.37
C PHE A 143 -19.90 -14.08 13.81
N ARG A 144 -19.91 -15.03 12.88
CA ARG A 144 -20.09 -16.45 13.14
C ARG A 144 -18.84 -17.23 12.71
N PRO A 145 -18.22 -18.03 13.60
CA PRO A 145 -17.12 -18.92 13.21
C PRO A 145 -17.55 -19.91 12.13
N VAL A 146 -16.63 -20.24 11.21
CA VAL A 146 -16.82 -21.24 10.15
C VAL A 146 -15.57 -22.08 10.00
N GLU A 147 -15.72 -23.35 9.64
CA GLU A 147 -14.61 -24.27 9.38
C GLU A 147 -14.58 -24.75 7.92
N GLY A 148 -15.73 -24.71 7.23
CA GLY A 148 -15.83 -25.12 5.83
C GLY A 148 -16.89 -24.39 5.01
N LEU A 149 -16.97 -24.73 3.73
CA LEU A 149 -17.88 -24.10 2.76
C LEU A 149 -19.36 -24.24 3.15
N GLY A 150 -19.74 -25.41 3.71
CA GLY A 150 -21.11 -25.66 4.17
C GLY A 150 -21.55 -24.72 5.30
N ASP A 151 -20.60 -24.18 6.05
CA ASP A 151 -20.88 -23.24 7.13
C ASP A 151 -21.02 -21.81 6.63
N LEU A 152 -20.73 -21.48 5.36
CA LEU A 152 -20.71 -20.10 4.91
C LEU A 152 -22.13 -19.46 4.98
N GLY A 153 -23.17 -20.22 4.65
CA GLY A 153 -24.57 -19.78 4.69
C GLY A 153 -24.79 -18.46 3.93
N GLU A 154 -25.60 -17.57 4.52
CA GLU A 154 -25.92 -16.24 3.97
C GLU A 154 -24.85 -15.17 4.27
N ALA A 155 -23.61 -15.56 4.56
CA ALA A 155 -22.55 -14.60 4.84
C ALA A 155 -22.27 -13.73 3.60
N ARG A 156 -22.23 -12.41 3.81
CA ARG A 156 -21.84 -11.41 2.80
C ARG A 156 -20.36 -11.05 2.90
N LEU A 157 -19.76 -11.31 4.05
CA LEU A 157 -18.35 -11.11 4.33
C LEU A 157 -17.78 -12.39 4.93
N LEU A 158 -16.67 -12.86 4.35
CA LEU A 158 -15.78 -13.84 4.97
C LEU A 158 -14.52 -13.12 5.47
N ILE A 159 -14.27 -13.17 6.77
CA ILE A 159 -12.99 -12.75 7.35
C ILE A 159 -12.11 -13.98 7.51
N VAL A 160 -10.89 -13.90 6.97
CA VAL A 160 -9.81 -14.86 7.18
C VAL A 160 -8.86 -14.25 8.20
N GLY A 161 -8.72 -14.91 9.34
CA GLY A 161 -7.97 -14.41 10.48
C GLY A 161 -6.45 -14.37 10.26
N SER A 162 -5.79 -13.55 11.07
CA SER A 162 -4.33 -13.45 11.13
C SER A 162 -3.70 -14.82 11.37
N LEU A 163 -2.78 -15.23 10.48
CA LEU A 163 -2.11 -16.53 10.45
C LEU A 163 -3.06 -17.75 10.37
N ALA A 164 -4.29 -17.57 9.90
CA ALA A 164 -5.23 -18.67 9.75
C ALA A 164 -4.93 -19.58 8.54
N LEU A 165 -4.11 -19.11 7.59
CA LEU A 165 -3.80 -19.84 6.36
C LEU A 165 -2.56 -20.72 6.52
N ASP A 166 -2.68 -21.97 6.07
CA ASP A 166 -1.69 -23.02 6.17
C ASP A 166 -0.86 -23.19 4.87
N GLY A 167 -1.20 -22.46 3.82
CA GLY A 167 -0.59 -22.54 2.49
C GLY A 167 -1.27 -23.53 1.55
N THR A 168 -2.04 -24.49 2.07
CA THR A 168 -2.90 -25.35 1.25
C THR A 168 -4.18 -24.61 0.86
N ASN A 169 -4.74 -23.84 1.80
CA ASN A 169 -5.92 -23.00 1.63
C ASN A 169 -7.14 -23.72 1.03
N ALA A 170 -7.31 -25.01 1.34
CA ALA A 170 -8.37 -25.84 0.77
C ALA A 170 -9.77 -25.23 0.92
N PHE A 171 -10.05 -24.61 2.08
CA PHE A 171 -11.31 -23.89 2.30
C PHE A 171 -11.50 -22.71 1.34
N LEU A 172 -10.48 -21.85 1.17
CA LEU A 172 -10.58 -20.70 0.26
C LEU A 172 -10.63 -21.12 -1.21
N GLN A 173 -9.95 -22.22 -1.58
CA GLN A 173 -10.11 -22.83 -2.90
C GLN A 173 -11.54 -23.30 -3.14
N ALA A 174 -12.18 -23.92 -2.16
CA ALA A 174 -13.58 -24.33 -2.25
C ALA A 174 -14.53 -23.12 -2.35
N VAL A 175 -14.29 -22.05 -1.58
CA VAL A 175 -15.03 -20.79 -1.68
C VAL A 175 -14.91 -20.17 -3.07
N GLU A 176 -13.69 -20.10 -3.61
CA GLU A 176 -13.43 -19.59 -4.95
C GLU A 176 -14.11 -20.47 -6.03
N ALA A 177 -13.93 -21.79 -5.97
CA ALA A 177 -14.53 -22.74 -6.91
C ALA A 177 -16.07 -22.76 -6.88
N SER A 178 -16.68 -22.41 -5.75
CA SER A 178 -18.15 -22.30 -5.62
C SER A 178 -18.75 -21.10 -6.37
N GLY A 179 -17.91 -20.16 -6.84
CA GLY A 179 -18.35 -18.89 -7.44
C GLY A 179 -18.97 -17.90 -6.44
N ALA A 180 -18.81 -18.12 -5.12
CA ALA A 180 -19.37 -17.23 -4.12
C ALA A 180 -18.80 -15.80 -4.22
N ILE A 181 -17.51 -15.68 -4.49
CA ILE A 181 -16.86 -14.38 -4.75
C ILE A 181 -17.48 -13.74 -6.00
N ASP A 182 -17.61 -14.49 -7.10
CA ASP A 182 -18.19 -13.98 -8.34
C ASP A 182 -19.62 -13.46 -8.18
N ARG A 183 -20.39 -14.02 -7.24
CA ARG A 183 -21.76 -13.61 -6.89
C ARG A 183 -21.86 -12.49 -5.86
N GLY A 184 -20.74 -12.01 -5.32
CA GLY A 184 -20.71 -10.84 -4.44
C GLY A 184 -20.23 -11.07 -3.02
N LEU A 185 -19.72 -12.25 -2.67
CA LEU A 185 -19.04 -12.46 -1.39
C LEU A 185 -17.82 -11.54 -1.30
N LYS A 186 -17.74 -10.78 -0.22
CA LYS A 186 -16.52 -10.05 0.15
C LYS A 186 -15.62 -10.96 0.99
N VAL A 187 -14.31 -10.86 0.79
CA VAL A 187 -13.31 -11.57 1.59
C VAL A 187 -12.30 -10.57 2.15
N LEU A 188 -12.12 -10.55 3.46
CA LEU A 188 -11.07 -9.76 4.13
C LEU A 188 -10.06 -10.73 4.73
N VAL A 189 -8.82 -10.66 4.26
CA VAL A 189 -7.71 -11.51 4.72
C VAL A 189 -6.77 -10.67 5.56
N PHE A 190 -6.68 -10.98 6.86
CA PHE A 190 -5.70 -10.42 7.78
C PHE A 190 -4.30 -11.01 7.57
N GLU A 191 -3.34 -10.61 8.38
CA GLU A 191 -1.91 -10.83 8.19
C GLU A 191 -1.56 -12.32 8.00
N GLN A 192 -0.75 -12.65 7.00
CA GLN A 192 -0.32 -14.02 6.73
C GLN A 192 1.20 -14.10 6.62
N LYS A 193 1.75 -15.28 6.88
CA LYS A 193 3.18 -15.55 6.68
C LYS A 193 3.51 -15.86 5.22
N ALA A 194 4.79 -15.78 4.88
CA ALA A 194 5.27 -16.26 3.57
C ALA A 194 4.85 -17.73 3.33
N GLY A 195 4.43 -18.03 2.10
CA GLY A 195 3.95 -19.35 1.69
C GLY A 195 2.48 -19.66 2.06
N ALA A 196 1.82 -18.81 2.85
CA ALA A 196 0.42 -19.01 3.22
C ALA A 196 -0.56 -18.66 2.10
N LEU A 197 -0.13 -17.93 1.07
CA LEU A 197 -0.95 -17.55 -0.09
C LEU A 197 -0.25 -18.02 -1.37
N PRO A 198 -0.55 -19.23 -1.88
CA PRO A 198 0.22 -19.86 -2.97
C PRO A 198 0.10 -19.12 -4.31
N GLY A 199 -0.93 -18.29 -4.50
CA GLY A 199 -1.08 -17.42 -5.67
C GLY A 199 -0.26 -16.14 -5.61
N PHE A 200 0.45 -15.85 -4.51
CA PHE A 200 1.18 -14.61 -4.30
C PHE A 200 2.65 -14.85 -3.94
N GLU A 201 3.51 -13.93 -4.38
CA GLU A 201 4.87 -13.81 -3.88
C GLU A 201 4.81 -12.95 -2.61
N MET A 202 5.11 -13.57 -1.47
CA MET A 202 5.14 -12.89 -0.18
C MET A 202 6.57 -12.82 0.33
N VAL A 203 6.95 -11.64 0.80
CA VAL A 203 8.26 -11.39 1.40
C VAL A 203 8.11 -10.82 2.80
N ALA A 204 9.20 -10.79 3.57
CA ALA A 204 9.25 -10.18 4.89
C ALA A 204 10.01 -8.85 4.84
N PRO A 205 9.43 -7.76 4.28
CA PRO A 205 10.16 -6.51 4.10
C PRO A 205 10.54 -5.88 5.44
N SER A 206 9.92 -6.33 6.53
CA SER A 206 10.13 -5.80 7.87
C SER A 206 9.89 -4.29 7.94
N ALA A 207 8.86 -3.83 7.24
CA ALA A 207 8.67 -2.42 6.97
C ALA A 207 8.24 -1.70 8.25
N ARG A 208 8.98 -0.63 8.59
CA ARG A 208 8.61 0.34 9.62
C ARG A 208 7.82 1.52 9.08
N ASP A 209 7.75 1.66 7.76
CA ASP A 209 7.05 2.73 7.07
C ASP A 209 6.22 2.11 5.93
N ALA A 210 5.01 2.61 5.73
CA ALA A 210 4.14 2.28 4.62
C ALA A 210 3.42 3.53 4.12
N PHE A 211 3.03 3.53 2.84
CA PHE A 211 2.66 4.75 2.13
C PHE A 211 1.31 4.59 1.43
N VAL A 212 0.37 5.48 1.72
CA VAL A 212 -0.98 5.51 1.16
C VAL A 212 -0.95 5.94 -0.30
N ARG A 213 -1.32 5.04 -1.21
CA ARG A 213 -1.34 5.32 -2.66
C ARG A 213 -2.71 5.78 -3.15
N LEU A 214 -3.78 5.39 -2.44
CA LEU A 214 -5.15 5.78 -2.73
C LEU A 214 -5.79 6.48 -1.51
N PRO A 215 -5.45 7.75 -1.23
CA PRO A 215 -5.93 8.45 -0.03
C PRO A 215 -7.45 8.65 0.01
N GLY A 216 -8.12 8.64 -1.16
CA GLY A 216 -9.58 8.65 -1.25
C GLY A 216 -10.25 7.29 -1.02
N ASN A 217 -9.48 6.20 -0.89
CA ASN A 217 -10.04 4.87 -0.63
C ASN A 217 -10.59 4.81 0.81
N PRO A 218 -11.82 4.29 1.01
CA PRO A 218 -12.47 4.37 2.31
C PRO A 218 -11.78 3.52 3.41
N TYR A 219 -10.93 2.56 3.07
CA TYR A 219 -10.16 1.79 4.07
C TYR A 219 -9.12 2.63 4.80
N VAL A 220 -8.60 3.69 4.18
CA VAL A 220 -7.58 4.58 4.75
C VAL A 220 -8.15 5.95 5.11
N LYS A 221 -9.47 6.09 5.18
CA LYS A 221 -10.12 7.37 5.50
C LYS A 221 -9.64 7.89 6.87
N GLY A 222 -9.08 9.10 6.85
CA GLY A 222 -8.52 9.74 8.05
C GLY A 222 -7.11 9.26 8.41
N LEU A 223 -6.47 8.46 7.55
CA LEU A 223 -5.07 8.06 7.65
C LEU A 223 -4.25 8.68 6.53
N SER A 224 -2.98 8.88 6.80
CA SER A 224 -1.95 9.44 5.93
C SER A 224 -0.64 8.69 6.15
N ASP A 225 0.37 8.96 5.32
CA ASP A 225 1.70 8.34 5.46
C ASP A 225 2.30 8.57 6.86
N ALA A 226 2.00 9.71 7.50
CA ALA A 226 2.44 10.03 8.85
C ALA A 226 1.81 9.14 9.95
N ASP A 227 0.73 8.42 9.65
CA ASP A 227 0.09 7.49 10.58
C ASP A 227 0.56 6.05 10.37
N LEU A 228 1.31 5.78 9.29
CA LEU A 228 1.71 4.45 8.85
C LEU A 228 3.23 4.26 8.98
N HIS A 229 3.82 4.75 10.06
CA HIS A 229 5.20 4.44 10.43
C HIS A 229 5.35 4.15 11.93
N ASP A 230 6.41 3.44 12.34
CA ASP A 230 6.80 3.27 13.75
C ASP A 230 5.65 2.92 14.71
N TRP A 231 4.83 1.93 14.34
CA TRP A 231 3.66 1.49 15.12
C TRP A 231 4.04 0.87 16.46
N ARG A 232 3.14 1.03 17.43
CA ARG A 232 3.42 0.66 18.82
C ARG A 232 3.72 -0.82 19.01
N GLY A 233 4.85 -1.09 19.65
CA GLY A 233 5.29 -2.43 20.04
C GLY A 233 5.81 -3.31 18.89
N ALA A 234 6.06 -4.56 19.24
CA ALA A 234 6.60 -5.60 18.36
C ALA A 234 5.50 -6.24 17.49
N SER A 235 5.90 -6.69 16.30
CA SER A 235 5.09 -7.59 15.50
C SER A 235 5.09 -9.00 16.12
N ASP A 236 3.99 -9.72 16.01
CA ASP A 236 3.82 -11.09 16.51
C ASP A 236 3.43 -12.08 15.38
N VAL A 237 3.51 -11.66 14.11
CA VAL A 237 3.46 -12.56 12.96
C VAL A 237 4.80 -13.25 12.69
N MET A 238 5.85 -12.82 13.40
CA MET A 238 7.21 -13.35 13.37
C MET A 238 7.87 -13.16 14.75
N PRO A 239 8.99 -13.85 15.05
CA PRO A 239 9.71 -13.65 16.30
C PRO A 239 10.11 -12.18 16.53
N ALA A 240 9.91 -11.70 17.75
CA ALA A 240 10.18 -10.31 18.13
C ALA A 240 11.66 -9.92 18.02
N PHE A 241 12.53 -10.88 18.32
CA PHE A 241 13.97 -10.72 18.28
C PHE A 241 14.62 -12.00 17.75
N VAL A 242 15.58 -11.85 16.84
CA VAL A 242 16.35 -12.98 16.28
C VAL A 242 17.82 -12.68 16.47
N LEU A 243 18.45 -13.42 17.39
CA LEU A 243 19.91 -13.45 17.51
C LEU A 243 20.43 -14.61 16.65
N SER A 244 21.43 -14.34 15.83
CA SER A 244 22.11 -15.42 15.11
C SER A 244 22.98 -16.22 16.06
N ASP A 245 23.22 -17.50 15.75
CA ASP A 245 24.21 -18.28 16.49
C ASP A 245 25.62 -17.68 16.26
N GLU A 246 26.32 -17.41 17.37
CA GLU A 246 27.67 -16.82 17.40
C GLU A 246 28.71 -17.66 16.67
N ARG A 247 28.45 -18.96 16.48
CA ARG A 247 29.35 -19.91 15.83
C ARG A 247 29.20 -19.97 14.31
N THR A 248 28.32 -19.15 13.74
CA THR A 248 28.15 -19.08 12.29
C THR A 248 29.22 -18.17 11.69
N PRO A 249 29.80 -18.51 10.51
CA PRO A 249 30.83 -17.69 9.85
C PRO A 249 30.33 -16.29 9.41
N HIS A 250 29.05 -16.01 9.61
CA HIS A 250 28.42 -14.73 9.28
C HIS A 250 27.84 -14.02 10.50
N TYR A 251 28.22 -14.35 11.74
CA TYR A 251 27.66 -13.74 12.96
C TYR A 251 27.84 -12.21 13.04
N PRO A 252 26.76 -11.45 13.35
CA PRO A 252 25.37 -11.91 13.35
C PRO A 252 24.88 -12.17 11.91
N ARG A 253 24.42 -13.40 11.61
CA ARG A 253 23.88 -13.81 10.30
C ARG A 253 22.74 -12.90 9.86
N SER A 254 21.92 -12.46 10.81
CA SER A 254 20.99 -11.35 10.65
C SER A 254 21.74 -10.01 10.74
N LYS A 255 22.60 -9.72 9.76
CA LYS A 255 23.43 -8.50 9.73
C LYS A 255 22.61 -7.20 9.77
N TRP A 256 21.32 -7.28 9.41
CA TRP A 256 20.48 -6.13 9.13
C TRP A 256 19.23 -6.00 10.01
N LYS A 257 18.93 -7.00 10.85
CA LYS A 257 17.72 -7.00 11.71
C LYS A 257 17.87 -7.91 12.92
N CYS A 258 17.88 -7.31 14.11
CA CYS A 258 17.81 -8.07 15.36
C CYS A 258 16.42 -8.02 16.00
N GLY A 259 15.64 -6.95 15.82
CA GLY A 259 14.30 -6.79 16.40
C GLY A 259 13.25 -6.31 15.40
N ASN A 260 11.97 -6.43 15.75
CA ASN A 260 10.83 -6.09 14.89
C ASN A 260 9.90 -4.97 15.44
N GLY A 261 10.33 -4.26 16.47
CA GLY A 261 9.61 -3.11 17.03
C GLY A 261 9.42 -1.99 16.00
N GLY A 262 8.29 -1.29 16.07
CA GLY A 262 7.95 -0.19 15.16
C GLY A 262 7.47 -0.65 13.77
N MET A 263 7.40 -1.95 13.51
CA MET A 263 6.99 -2.45 12.21
C MET A 263 5.49 -2.24 11.97
N VAL A 264 5.17 -1.78 10.77
CA VAL A 264 3.79 -1.63 10.29
C VAL A 264 3.37 -2.83 9.43
N SER A 265 4.32 -3.53 8.80
CA SER A 265 4.04 -4.70 7.95
C SER A 265 5.18 -5.72 8.06
N GLY A 266 4.87 -6.86 8.68
CA GLY A 266 5.77 -7.98 8.88
C GLY A 266 6.10 -8.71 7.59
N TYR A 267 5.07 -9.28 7.00
CA TYR A 267 5.07 -9.84 5.66
C TYR A 267 4.28 -8.92 4.74
N ALA A 268 4.58 -8.91 3.45
CA ALA A 268 3.84 -8.14 2.45
C ALA A 268 3.77 -8.90 1.14
N ILE A 269 2.73 -8.61 0.35
CA ILE A 269 2.54 -9.21 -0.98
C ILE A 269 3.32 -8.36 -1.98
N LYS A 270 4.20 -8.95 -2.80
CA LYS A 270 4.77 -8.22 -3.94
C LYS A 270 3.66 -7.74 -4.86
N LYS A 271 3.68 -6.47 -5.25
CA LYS A 271 2.61 -5.85 -6.05
C LYS A 271 2.39 -6.68 -7.33
N PRO A 272 1.18 -7.23 -7.55
CA PRO A 272 0.79 -7.85 -8.81
C PRO A 272 1.12 -6.97 -10.01
N SER A 273 1.63 -7.55 -11.09
CA SER A 273 1.91 -6.84 -12.36
C SER A 273 0.75 -6.91 -13.36
N ARG A 274 -0.25 -7.73 -13.07
CA ARG A 274 -1.49 -7.89 -13.83
C ARG A 274 -2.60 -8.39 -12.90
N GLY A 275 -3.84 -8.32 -13.37
CA GLY A 275 -5.04 -8.63 -12.61
C GLY A 275 -5.68 -7.38 -11.98
N ASN A 276 -6.93 -7.52 -11.52
CA ASN A 276 -7.79 -6.41 -11.06
C ASN A 276 -7.39 -5.92 -9.66
N PHE A 277 -6.12 -5.64 -9.47
CA PHE A 277 -5.53 -5.27 -8.20
C PHE A 277 -5.38 -3.76 -8.07
N ARG A 278 -5.71 -3.25 -6.89
CA ARG A 278 -5.43 -1.87 -6.50
C ARG A 278 -4.62 -1.88 -5.22
N THR A 279 -3.38 -1.41 -5.33
CA THR A 279 -2.54 -1.19 -4.14
C THR A 279 -3.00 0.06 -3.43
N ILE A 280 -3.52 -0.09 -2.21
CA ILE A 280 -4.01 1.01 -1.40
C ILE A 280 -2.89 1.57 -0.53
N VAL A 281 -2.06 0.68 0.02
CA VAL A 281 -0.86 1.01 0.80
C VAL A 281 0.30 0.12 0.32
N ASP A 282 1.44 0.73 -0.01
CA ASP A 282 2.67 0.02 -0.35
C ASP A 282 3.81 0.29 0.64
N CYS A 283 4.85 -0.54 0.61
CA CYS A 283 5.98 -0.47 1.53
C CYS A 283 7.25 -1.10 0.95
N GLY A 284 8.32 -1.02 1.74
CA GLY A 284 9.59 -1.68 1.49
C GLY A 284 10.40 -1.12 0.33
N PHE A 285 11.44 -1.86 -0.06
CA PHE A 285 12.39 -1.40 -1.05
C PHE A 285 11.72 -1.13 -2.41
N ASN A 286 12.02 0.03 -3.01
CA ASN A 286 11.46 0.46 -4.30
C ASN A 286 9.91 0.44 -4.33
N LEU A 287 9.25 0.52 -3.15
CA LEU A 287 7.80 0.43 -3.00
C LEU A 287 7.21 -0.78 -3.73
N ALA A 288 7.93 -1.91 -3.73
CA ALA A 288 7.59 -3.08 -4.54
C ALA A 288 6.48 -3.95 -3.92
N TYR A 289 6.15 -3.73 -2.64
CA TYR A 289 5.27 -4.60 -1.88
C TYR A 289 4.01 -3.85 -1.44
N ALA A 290 2.86 -4.52 -1.48
CA ALA A 290 1.57 -4.05 -1.01
C ALA A 290 1.32 -4.55 0.42
N SER A 291 1.13 -3.62 1.35
CA SER A 291 0.68 -3.91 2.72
C SER A 291 -0.85 -3.87 2.84
N LEU A 292 -1.54 -3.17 1.92
CA LEU A 292 -2.99 -3.24 1.78
C LEU A 292 -3.36 -3.30 0.29
N LEU A 293 -3.96 -4.41 -0.12
CA LEU A 293 -4.23 -4.74 -1.51
C LEU A 293 -5.71 -5.08 -1.70
N GLU A 294 -6.38 -4.41 -2.62
CA GLU A 294 -7.75 -4.72 -3.05
C GLU A 294 -7.71 -5.49 -4.37
N TYR A 295 -8.54 -6.51 -4.51
CA TYR A 295 -8.78 -7.25 -5.74
C TYR A 295 -10.27 -7.33 -6.03
N ARG A 296 -10.66 -7.01 -7.26
CA ARG A 296 -12.06 -7.09 -7.72
C ARG A 296 -12.25 -8.22 -8.71
N ARG A 297 -13.29 -9.03 -8.50
CA ARG A 297 -13.65 -10.11 -9.41
C ARG A 297 -15.16 -10.17 -9.54
N ASN A 298 -15.65 -9.87 -10.74
CA ASN A 298 -17.08 -9.77 -11.04
C ASN A 298 -17.80 -8.92 -9.99
N HIS A 299 -18.67 -9.54 -9.18
CA HIS A 299 -19.41 -8.84 -8.14
C HIS A 299 -18.73 -8.83 -6.76
N GLY A 300 -17.69 -9.65 -6.60
CA GLY A 300 -16.96 -9.82 -5.34
C GLY A 300 -15.76 -8.91 -5.19
N LEU A 301 -15.25 -8.91 -3.97
CA LEU A 301 -14.14 -8.08 -3.53
C LEU A 301 -13.29 -8.86 -2.54
N VAL A 302 -11.98 -8.85 -2.74
CA VAL A 302 -11.02 -9.42 -1.80
C VAL A 302 -10.08 -8.31 -1.34
N VAL A 303 -9.92 -8.15 -0.03
CA VAL A 303 -8.96 -7.22 0.56
C VAL A 303 -7.95 -8.01 1.37
N PHE A 304 -6.67 -7.85 1.04
CA PHE A 304 -5.55 -8.41 1.78
C PHE A 304 -4.93 -7.31 2.64
N CYS A 305 -5.09 -7.41 3.95
CA CYS A 305 -4.44 -6.56 4.94
C CYS A 305 -3.22 -7.28 5.50
N GLN A 306 -2.03 -6.85 5.07
CA GLN A 306 -0.73 -7.29 5.58
C GLN A 306 -0.07 -6.23 6.47
N LEU A 307 -0.83 -5.20 6.87
CA LEU A 307 -0.48 -4.31 7.96
C LEU A 307 -0.73 -5.03 9.29
N ASP A 308 0.23 -4.99 10.21
CA ASP A 308 0.26 -5.75 11.47
C ASP A 308 -0.68 -5.14 12.53
N VAL A 309 -1.97 -5.10 12.22
CA VAL A 309 -3.06 -4.51 13.00
C VAL A 309 -3.56 -5.40 14.13
N THR A 310 -3.54 -6.72 13.96
CA THR A 310 -4.18 -7.68 14.88
C THR A 310 -3.57 -7.60 16.28
N ALA A 311 -2.24 -7.58 16.38
CA ALA A 311 -1.50 -7.48 17.65
C ALA A 311 -1.62 -6.13 18.36
N ARG A 312 -1.99 -5.11 17.58
CA ARG A 312 -1.93 -3.68 17.92
C ARG A 312 -3.29 -3.04 18.10
N TYR A 313 -4.36 -3.76 17.80
CA TYR A 313 -5.71 -3.29 18.04
C TYR A 313 -5.91 -2.89 19.51
N GLY A 314 -6.41 -1.68 19.74
CA GLY A 314 -6.59 -1.09 21.07
C GLY A 314 -5.30 -0.58 21.73
N LYS A 315 -4.13 -0.73 21.10
CA LYS A 315 -2.83 -0.23 21.59
C LYS A 315 -2.27 0.88 20.71
N ASP A 316 -2.28 0.66 19.40
CA ASP A 316 -1.85 1.64 18.40
C ASP A 316 -3.09 2.33 17.79
N PRO A 317 -3.21 3.66 17.89
CA PRO A 317 -4.37 4.36 17.36
C PRO A 317 -4.57 4.22 15.84
N ALA A 318 -3.50 4.27 15.05
CA ALA A 318 -3.60 4.18 13.60
C ALA A 318 -4.02 2.78 13.16
N ALA A 319 -3.42 1.74 13.75
CA ALA A 319 -3.79 0.35 13.51
C ALA A 319 -5.26 0.08 13.89
N THR A 320 -5.70 0.61 15.04
CA THR A 320 -7.09 0.46 15.52
C THR A 320 -8.08 1.14 14.57
N HIS A 321 -7.78 2.36 14.14
CA HIS A 321 -8.61 3.12 13.20
C HIS A 321 -8.68 2.46 11.82
N LEU A 322 -7.57 1.88 11.35
CA LEU A 322 -7.56 1.09 10.12
C LEU A 322 -8.49 -0.13 10.21
N VAL A 323 -8.46 -0.89 11.32
CA VAL A 323 -9.39 -2.01 11.53
C VAL A 323 -10.84 -1.54 11.49
N HIS A 324 -11.17 -0.42 12.13
CA HIS A 324 -12.53 0.13 12.08
C HIS A 324 -12.96 0.48 10.65
N ASN A 325 -12.07 1.09 9.86
CA ASN A 325 -12.34 1.39 8.46
C ASN A 325 -12.52 0.11 7.62
N LEU A 326 -11.67 -0.89 7.80
CA LEU A 326 -11.78 -2.17 7.10
C LEU A 326 -13.12 -2.85 7.41
N LEU A 327 -13.45 -3.01 8.69
CA LEU A 327 -14.68 -3.65 9.14
C LEU A 327 -15.93 -2.88 8.68
N ARG A 328 -15.93 -1.55 8.75
CA ARG A 328 -17.05 -0.72 8.27
C ARG A 328 -17.31 -0.92 6.79
N ASN A 329 -16.27 -0.80 5.96
CA ASN A 329 -16.43 -0.85 4.51
C ASN A 329 -16.66 -2.27 3.99
N MET A 330 -16.04 -3.27 4.62
CA MET A 330 -16.26 -4.67 4.26
C MET A 330 -17.60 -5.20 4.78
N GLY A 331 -18.04 -4.80 5.98
CA GLY A 331 -19.32 -5.23 6.56
C GLY A 331 -20.56 -4.63 5.90
N ASN A 332 -20.47 -3.41 5.36
CA ASN A 332 -21.57 -2.74 4.69
C ASN A 332 -22.07 -3.52 3.45
N ARG A 333 -23.36 -3.40 3.15
CA ARG A 333 -23.87 -3.80 1.82
C ARG A 333 -23.10 -3.04 0.74
N PHE A 334 -22.77 -3.72 -0.33
CA PHE A 334 -22.13 -3.13 -1.49
C PHE A 334 -22.95 -3.50 -2.72
N VAL A 335 -23.16 -2.52 -3.59
CA VAL A 335 -23.80 -2.75 -4.89
C VAL A 335 -22.69 -3.17 -5.86
N PRO A 336 -22.71 -4.40 -6.36
CA PRO A 336 -21.69 -4.83 -7.28
C PRO A 336 -21.68 -4.00 -8.57
N VAL A 337 -20.53 -3.44 -8.93
CA VAL A 337 -20.32 -2.77 -10.21
C VAL A 337 -19.61 -3.74 -11.13
N GLY A 338 -20.30 -4.24 -12.15
CA GLY A 338 -19.71 -5.12 -13.17
C GLY A 338 -18.62 -4.40 -13.98
N PRO A 339 -17.75 -5.14 -14.68
CA PRO A 339 -16.69 -4.54 -15.49
C PRO A 339 -17.26 -3.69 -16.63
N GLN A 340 -16.54 -2.63 -16.99
CA GLN A 340 -16.79 -1.82 -18.17
C GLN A 340 -16.60 -2.67 -19.43
N ARG A 341 -17.51 -2.49 -20.41
CA ARG A 341 -17.39 -3.17 -21.71
C ARG A 341 -16.31 -2.50 -22.55
N ALA A 342 -15.16 -3.15 -22.69
CA ALA A 342 -14.04 -2.65 -23.48
C ALA A 342 -14.00 -3.24 -24.89
N GLY A 343 -13.72 -2.42 -25.89
CA GLY A 343 -13.48 -2.83 -27.27
C GLY A 343 -12.07 -2.45 -27.74
N TYR A 344 -11.40 -3.29 -28.51
CA TYR A 344 -10.07 -3.04 -29.06
C TYR A 344 -10.09 -2.91 -30.58
N VAL A 345 -9.42 -1.87 -31.10
CA VAL A 345 -9.22 -1.63 -32.54
C VAL A 345 -7.74 -1.31 -32.78
N GLY A 346 -7.05 -2.11 -33.59
CA GLY A 346 -5.59 -2.07 -33.71
C GLY A 346 -5.01 -3.34 -34.34
N ASP A 347 -3.68 -3.40 -34.37
CA ASP A 347 -2.89 -4.53 -34.87
C ASP A 347 -2.88 -5.76 -33.94
N ASP A 348 -2.35 -6.88 -34.45
CA ASP A 348 -2.28 -8.13 -33.68
C ASP A 348 -1.27 -8.06 -32.54
N LYS A 349 -0.26 -7.20 -32.64
CA LYS A 349 0.73 -7.00 -31.60
C LYS A 349 0.11 -6.37 -30.36
N GLY A 350 -0.72 -5.35 -30.53
CA GLY A 350 -1.45 -4.73 -29.43
C GLY A 350 -2.48 -5.68 -28.81
N ALA A 351 -3.20 -6.46 -29.62
CA ALA A 351 -4.11 -7.50 -29.11
C ALA A 351 -3.36 -8.54 -28.25
N ALA A 352 -2.25 -9.09 -28.74
CA ALA A 352 -1.45 -10.07 -28.01
C ALA A 352 -0.88 -9.50 -26.69
N LEU A 353 -0.54 -8.21 -26.67
CA LEU A 353 -0.10 -7.53 -25.44
C LEU A 353 -1.24 -7.43 -24.42
N LEU A 354 -2.44 -7.04 -24.85
CA LEU A 354 -3.63 -6.96 -24.00
C LEU A 354 -4.00 -8.34 -23.45
N ASP A 355 -3.98 -9.38 -24.28
CA ASP A 355 -4.24 -10.77 -23.87
C ASP A 355 -3.23 -11.25 -22.82
N ARG A 356 -1.94 -10.96 -23.02
CA ARG A 356 -0.87 -11.31 -22.06
C ARG A 356 -1.05 -10.62 -20.70
N LEU A 357 -1.51 -9.37 -20.71
CA LEU A 357 -1.86 -8.61 -19.50
C LEU A 357 -3.21 -9.04 -18.91
N GLY A 358 -3.92 -9.94 -19.58
CA GLY A 358 -5.21 -10.47 -19.15
C GLY A 358 -6.35 -9.48 -19.36
N VAL A 359 -6.28 -8.54 -20.30
CA VAL A 359 -7.34 -7.53 -20.49
C VAL A 359 -8.56 -8.12 -21.20
N SER A 360 -9.74 -8.02 -20.58
CA SER A 360 -11.00 -8.41 -21.22
C SER A 360 -11.47 -7.30 -22.14
N CYS A 361 -11.22 -7.49 -23.43
CA CYS A 361 -11.73 -6.59 -24.46
C CYS A 361 -12.21 -7.39 -25.67
N ARG A 362 -13.26 -6.90 -26.33
CA ARG A 362 -13.74 -7.46 -27.59
C ARG A 362 -12.97 -6.82 -28.74
N ARG A 363 -12.34 -7.62 -29.60
CA ARG A 363 -11.79 -7.09 -30.86
C ARG A 363 -12.92 -6.57 -31.74
N LEU A 364 -12.85 -5.30 -32.11
CA LEU A 364 -13.85 -4.64 -32.95
C LEU A 364 -13.45 -4.77 -34.42
N GLN A 365 -14.45 -5.04 -35.24
CA GLN A 365 -14.36 -5.05 -36.69
C GLN A 365 -14.74 -3.68 -37.25
N PRO A 366 -14.35 -3.33 -38.49
CA PRO A 366 -14.66 -2.03 -39.07
C PRO A 366 -16.16 -1.69 -39.08
N TRP A 367 -17.04 -2.68 -39.23
CA TRP A 367 -18.49 -2.47 -39.18
C TRP A 367 -19.02 -2.19 -37.76
N ASP A 368 -18.33 -2.64 -36.72
CA ASP A 368 -18.74 -2.38 -35.32
C ASP A 368 -18.63 -0.89 -34.97
N LEU A 369 -17.86 -0.12 -35.74
CA LEU A 369 -17.74 1.34 -35.59
C LEU A 369 -19.03 2.07 -35.99
N TYR A 370 -19.87 1.43 -36.80
CA TYR A 370 -21.15 1.95 -37.25
C TYR A 370 -22.27 1.34 -36.40
N GLY A 371 -22.65 2.00 -35.30
CA GLY A 371 -23.84 1.62 -34.54
C GLY A 371 -23.72 1.56 -33.01
N ASN A 372 -22.81 2.33 -32.40
CA ASN A 372 -22.55 2.29 -30.95
C ASN A 372 -22.42 0.83 -30.46
N ALA A 373 -21.24 0.22 -30.69
CA ALA A 373 -20.89 -1.15 -30.34
C ALA A 373 -21.16 -1.60 -28.89
N GLY A 374 -21.79 -0.77 -28.06
CA GLY A 374 -22.06 -0.97 -26.65
C GLY A 374 -20.79 -0.80 -25.81
N VAL A 375 -19.69 -0.35 -26.42
CA VAL A 375 -18.40 -0.18 -25.74
C VAL A 375 -18.44 1.09 -24.89
N GLN A 376 -17.99 0.95 -23.65
CA GLN A 376 -17.82 2.07 -22.72
C GLN A 376 -16.38 2.57 -22.75
N VAL A 377 -15.44 1.65 -22.93
CA VAL A 377 -14.02 1.94 -23.11
C VAL A 377 -13.55 1.47 -24.48
N LEU A 378 -13.00 2.37 -25.29
CA LEU A 378 -12.36 2.02 -26.57
C LEU A 378 -10.84 2.00 -26.39
N ILE A 379 -10.19 0.90 -26.74
CA ILE A 379 -8.73 0.78 -26.74
C ILE A 379 -8.25 0.85 -28.19
N VAL A 380 -7.42 1.85 -28.49
CA VAL A 380 -6.90 2.14 -29.83
C VAL A 380 -5.42 1.76 -29.88
N GLY A 381 -5.07 0.84 -30.77
CA GLY A 381 -3.70 0.41 -31.06
C GLY A 381 -3.13 1.04 -32.33
N ALA A 382 -1.94 0.57 -32.73
CA ALA A 382 -1.36 0.92 -34.02
C ALA A 382 -2.20 0.35 -35.17
N GLY A 383 -2.27 1.07 -36.29
CA GLY A 383 -3.03 0.66 -37.48
C GLY A 383 -4.49 0.27 -37.19
N PRO A 384 -5.29 1.11 -36.51
CA PRO A 384 -6.60 0.71 -36.01
C PRO A 384 -7.60 0.39 -37.13
N VAL A 385 -7.60 1.17 -38.21
CA VAL A 385 -8.51 1.01 -39.33
C VAL A 385 -7.86 1.42 -40.64
N ALA A 386 -8.47 1.06 -41.77
CA ALA A 386 -8.14 1.62 -43.07
C ALA A 386 -8.48 3.12 -43.13
N LYS A 387 -7.76 3.88 -43.97
CA LYS A 387 -7.88 5.35 -44.04
C LYS A 387 -9.30 5.85 -44.29
N ASP A 388 -10.08 5.14 -45.10
CA ASP A 388 -11.47 5.48 -45.42
C ASP A 388 -12.44 5.32 -44.23
N LYS A 389 -11.95 4.82 -43.09
CA LYS A 389 -12.70 4.58 -41.85
C LYS A 389 -12.23 5.45 -40.67
N GLU A 390 -11.21 6.29 -40.85
CA GLU A 390 -10.66 7.12 -39.77
C GLU A 390 -11.70 8.10 -39.20
N ASP A 391 -12.55 8.69 -40.04
CA ASP A 391 -13.61 9.61 -39.59
C ASP A 391 -14.65 8.90 -38.71
N ALA A 392 -15.01 7.66 -39.06
CA ALA A 392 -15.92 6.85 -38.24
C ALA A 392 -15.27 6.51 -36.89
N LEU A 393 -13.99 6.14 -36.89
CA LEU A 393 -13.24 5.89 -35.65
C LEU A 393 -13.15 7.16 -34.78
N ARG A 394 -12.87 8.32 -35.38
CA ARG A 394 -12.84 9.62 -34.68
C ARG A 394 -14.18 9.95 -34.03
N GLN A 395 -15.29 9.67 -34.74
CA GLN A 395 -16.63 9.84 -34.18
C GLN A 395 -16.84 8.92 -32.96
N VAL A 396 -16.45 7.65 -33.03
CA VAL A 396 -16.55 6.73 -31.88
C VAL A 396 -15.68 7.21 -30.72
N VAL A 397 -14.43 7.62 -30.97
CA VAL A 397 -13.54 8.20 -29.94
C VAL A 397 -14.20 9.38 -29.24
N SER A 398 -14.91 10.24 -29.95
CA SER A 398 -15.61 11.39 -29.35
C SER A 398 -16.84 11.03 -28.50
N CYS A 399 -17.44 9.86 -28.74
CA CYS A 399 -18.70 9.43 -28.11
C CYS A 399 -18.52 8.49 -26.91
N VAL A 400 -17.40 7.77 -26.82
CA VAL A 400 -17.16 6.83 -25.70
C VAL A 400 -16.81 7.55 -24.40
N GLU A 401 -17.11 6.93 -23.26
CA GLU A 401 -16.77 7.47 -21.94
C GLU A 401 -15.26 7.63 -21.76
N THR A 402 -14.47 6.70 -22.30
CA THR A 402 -13.01 6.76 -22.28
C THR A 402 -12.40 6.07 -23.50
N ALA A 403 -11.42 6.72 -24.13
CA ALA A 403 -10.59 6.14 -25.18
C ALA A 403 -9.14 5.99 -24.69
N LEU A 404 -8.61 4.77 -24.70
CA LEU A 404 -7.23 4.44 -24.32
C LEU A 404 -6.36 4.31 -25.55
N PHE A 405 -5.39 5.19 -25.71
CA PHE A 405 -4.44 5.19 -26.81
C PHE A 405 -3.18 4.45 -26.39
N LEU A 406 -2.96 3.27 -26.96
CA LEU A 406 -1.74 2.50 -26.77
C LEU A 406 -0.57 3.16 -27.52
N PRO A 407 0.69 2.87 -27.15
CA PRO A 407 1.85 3.32 -27.91
C PRO A 407 1.76 2.90 -29.39
N GLY A 408 1.92 3.87 -30.29
CA GLY A 408 1.80 3.67 -31.74
C GLY A 408 0.40 3.92 -32.31
N ALA A 409 -0.60 4.21 -31.47
CA ALA A 409 -1.91 4.66 -31.93
C ALA A 409 -1.80 6.01 -32.68
N PRO A 410 -2.60 6.24 -33.75
CA PRO A 410 -2.59 7.51 -34.49
C PRO A 410 -3.05 8.67 -33.60
N LEU A 411 -2.15 9.60 -33.28
CA LEU A 411 -2.43 10.73 -32.40
C LEU A 411 -3.29 11.81 -33.07
N ASP A 412 -3.43 11.78 -34.38
CA ASP A 412 -4.32 12.64 -35.14
C ASP A 412 -5.79 12.35 -34.87
N LEU A 413 -6.15 11.20 -34.30
CA LEU A 413 -7.51 10.86 -33.84
C LEU A 413 -7.90 11.58 -32.53
N LEU A 414 -6.95 12.23 -31.85
CA LEU A 414 -7.21 12.98 -30.61
C LEU A 414 -8.02 14.25 -30.89
N PRO A 415 -8.74 14.78 -29.87
CA PRO A 415 -9.49 16.03 -30.01
C PRO A 415 -8.57 17.25 -30.22
N GLU A 416 -7.34 17.21 -29.72
CA GLU A 416 -6.34 18.27 -29.86
C GLU A 416 -5.03 17.70 -30.39
N LYS A 417 -4.23 18.56 -31.02
CA LYS A 417 -2.95 18.17 -31.59
C LYS A 417 -1.96 17.80 -30.48
N VAL A 418 -1.46 16.56 -30.51
CA VAL A 418 -0.39 16.08 -29.64
C VAL A 418 0.65 15.35 -30.49
N GLN A 419 1.93 15.48 -30.15
CA GLN A 419 3.03 14.80 -30.80
C GLN A 419 3.77 13.92 -29.79
N ALA A 420 4.37 12.82 -30.24
CA ALA A 420 5.29 12.03 -29.42
C ALA A 420 6.73 12.31 -29.86
N THR A 421 7.55 12.88 -28.97
CA THR A 421 8.95 13.21 -29.25
C THR A 421 9.87 12.34 -28.39
N PRO A 422 10.87 11.65 -28.98
CA PRO A 422 11.87 10.93 -28.20
C PRO A 422 12.66 11.88 -27.28
N ARG A 423 12.70 11.60 -25.97
CA ARG A 423 13.50 12.35 -24.99
C ARG A 423 14.19 11.40 -24.02
N ARG A 424 15.33 11.82 -23.46
CA ARG A 424 15.98 11.09 -22.37
C ARG A 424 15.20 11.28 -21.08
N VAL A 425 14.67 10.20 -20.54
CA VAL A 425 13.86 10.18 -19.32
C VAL A 425 14.46 9.19 -18.32
N TYR A 426 14.74 9.67 -17.13
CA TYR A 426 15.26 8.88 -16.01
C TYR A 426 14.17 8.46 -15.03
N ARG A 427 13.19 9.34 -14.83
CA ARG A 427 12.00 9.11 -14.00
C ARG A 427 10.83 9.95 -14.52
N ALA A 428 9.61 9.56 -14.18
CA ALA A 428 8.43 10.40 -14.30
C ALA A 428 7.60 10.41 -13.00
N SER A 429 6.73 11.40 -12.87
CA SER A 429 5.73 11.50 -11.79
C SER A 429 4.36 11.57 -12.43
N ALA A 430 3.39 10.79 -11.94
CA ALA A 430 2.01 10.85 -12.39
C ALA A 430 1.42 12.25 -12.11
N PRO A 431 0.46 12.75 -12.91
CA PRO A 431 -0.21 14.01 -12.63
C PRO A 431 -0.97 13.93 -11.30
N GLU A 432 -0.89 15.00 -10.52
CA GLU A 432 -1.65 15.13 -9.27
C GLU A 432 -3.14 15.27 -9.58
N ASN A 433 -3.99 14.72 -8.69
CA ASN A 433 -5.45 14.84 -8.75
C ASN A 433 -6.13 14.32 -10.02
N GLU A 434 -5.46 13.52 -10.85
CA GLU A 434 -6.07 12.86 -12.02
C GLU A 434 -6.49 11.42 -11.66
N PRO A 435 -7.80 11.12 -11.58
CA PRO A 435 -8.29 9.81 -11.17
C PRO A 435 -7.80 8.65 -12.03
N ALA A 436 -7.56 8.87 -13.33
CA ALA A 436 -7.07 7.83 -14.24
C ALA A 436 -5.68 7.28 -13.86
N PHE A 437 -4.89 8.05 -13.11
CA PHE A 437 -3.54 7.69 -12.70
C PHE A 437 -3.39 7.51 -11.18
N ALA A 438 -4.51 7.54 -10.45
CA ALA A 438 -4.52 7.39 -9.00
C ALA A 438 -3.95 6.02 -8.57
N GLY A 439 -3.05 6.04 -7.59
CA GLY A 439 -2.42 4.82 -7.06
C GLY A 439 -1.11 4.41 -7.75
N ILE A 440 -0.72 5.05 -8.86
CA ILE A 440 0.56 4.77 -9.52
C ILE A 440 1.72 5.32 -8.67
N ALA A 441 2.56 4.44 -8.16
CA ALA A 441 3.72 4.84 -7.38
C ALA A 441 4.80 5.47 -8.27
N ALA A 442 5.47 6.53 -7.78
CA ALA A 442 6.61 7.13 -8.47
C ALA A 442 7.74 6.13 -8.74
N ALA A 443 7.87 5.10 -7.89
CA ALA A 443 8.82 4.02 -8.06
C ALA A 443 8.55 3.16 -9.33
N ASP A 444 7.29 3.05 -9.77
CA ASP A 444 6.93 2.35 -11.01
C ASP A 444 7.24 3.16 -12.27
N LEU A 445 7.49 4.47 -12.12
CA LEU A 445 7.93 5.38 -13.19
C LEU A 445 9.42 5.75 -13.07
N TYR A 446 10.18 5.03 -12.26
CA TYR A 446 11.61 5.22 -12.04
C TYR A 446 12.43 4.13 -12.75
N PHE A 447 13.19 4.51 -13.78
CA PHE A 447 13.85 3.59 -14.71
C PHE A 447 15.31 3.26 -14.39
N ARG A 448 15.84 3.77 -13.25
CA ARG A 448 17.24 3.65 -12.76
C ARG A 448 18.33 4.23 -13.66
N THR A 449 18.18 4.18 -14.97
CA THR A 449 19.06 4.80 -15.96
C THR A 449 18.22 5.55 -16.97
N ALA A 450 18.76 6.65 -17.50
CA ALA A 450 18.02 7.46 -18.46
C ALA A 450 17.81 6.69 -19.77
N ARG A 451 16.56 6.58 -20.20
CA ARG A 451 16.11 5.89 -21.43
C ARG A 451 15.56 6.88 -22.44
N THR A 452 15.73 6.60 -23.72
CA THR A 452 15.07 7.37 -24.79
C THR A 452 13.64 6.89 -24.92
N LEU A 453 12.68 7.68 -24.42
CA LEU A 453 11.26 7.32 -24.38
C LEU A 453 10.43 8.35 -25.14
N PRO A 454 9.28 7.95 -25.72
CA PRO A 454 8.33 8.90 -26.30
C PRO A 454 7.72 9.77 -25.18
N VAL A 455 7.90 11.08 -25.29
CA VAL A 455 7.26 12.09 -24.43
C VAL A 455 6.26 12.87 -25.27
N TYR A 456 5.03 12.99 -24.80
CA TYR A 456 4.00 13.78 -25.45
C TYR A 456 4.32 15.28 -25.35
N THR A 457 4.29 15.98 -26.48
CA THR A 457 4.63 17.40 -26.63
C THR A 457 3.61 18.10 -27.53
N GLY A 458 3.58 19.44 -27.49
CA GLY A 458 2.64 20.24 -28.26
C GLY A 458 1.18 20.13 -27.81
N ALA A 459 0.93 19.43 -26.69
CA ALA A 459 -0.38 19.28 -26.08
C ALA A 459 -0.84 20.59 -25.42
N PRO A 460 -2.15 20.83 -25.29
CA PRO A 460 -2.69 22.03 -24.65
C PRO A 460 -2.42 22.06 -23.13
N ASP A 461 -2.55 23.23 -22.52
CA ASP A 461 -2.25 23.46 -21.09
C ASP A 461 -3.11 22.63 -20.13
N TRP A 462 -4.28 22.18 -20.57
CA TRP A 462 -5.20 21.35 -19.79
C TRP A 462 -4.92 19.84 -19.95
N PHE A 463 -3.87 19.44 -20.67
CA PHE A 463 -3.42 18.05 -20.73
C PHE A 463 -2.88 17.61 -19.36
N ALA A 464 -3.64 16.77 -18.66
CA ALA A 464 -3.27 16.24 -17.35
C ALA A 464 -2.18 15.15 -17.53
N ALA A 465 -0.93 15.61 -17.64
CA ALA A 465 0.20 14.77 -18.03
C ALA A 465 1.13 14.44 -16.85
N ALA A 466 1.76 13.28 -16.96
CA ALA A 466 2.93 12.97 -16.14
C ALA A 466 4.06 13.99 -16.39
N LYS A 467 5.01 14.07 -15.45
CA LYS A 467 6.20 14.93 -15.58
C LYS A 467 7.47 14.08 -15.59
N PRO A 468 8.16 13.92 -16.74
CA PRO A 468 7.77 14.35 -18.09
C PRO A 468 6.56 13.55 -18.62
N ALA A 469 5.92 14.07 -19.67
CA ALA A 469 4.65 13.60 -20.24
C ALA A 469 4.75 12.26 -20.98
N LEU A 470 5.12 11.20 -20.27
CA LEU A 470 5.13 9.83 -20.78
C LEU A 470 3.72 9.25 -20.95
N MET A 471 2.76 9.78 -20.20
CA MET A 471 1.35 9.41 -20.19
C MET A 471 0.54 10.63 -19.77
N GLY A 472 -0.75 10.66 -20.06
CA GLY A 472 -1.62 11.74 -19.61
C GLY A 472 -3.05 11.60 -20.10
N ARG A 473 -3.94 12.44 -19.58
CA ARG A 473 -5.35 12.49 -19.98
C ARG A 473 -5.65 13.79 -20.71
N LEU A 474 -6.26 13.65 -21.88
CA LEU A 474 -6.74 14.71 -22.76
C LEU A 474 -8.24 14.49 -23.01
N GLY A 475 -9.08 15.03 -22.14
CA GLY A 475 -10.53 14.94 -22.26
C GLY A 475 -11.00 13.55 -21.87
N ASN A 476 -11.65 12.84 -22.79
CA ASN A 476 -11.95 11.41 -22.61
C ASN A 476 -10.82 10.49 -23.09
N CYS A 477 -9.75 11.02 -23.70
CA CYS A 477 -8.62 10.24 -24.18
C CYS A 477 -7.54 10.09 -23.11
N ILE A 478 -7.10 8.87 -22.84
CA ILE A 478 -5.95 8.55 -22.00
C ILE A 478 -4.82 8.06 -22.90
N LEU A 479 -3.70 8.77 -22.88
CA LEU A 479 -2.48 8.38 -23.57
C LEU A 479 -1.65 7.48 -22.65
N MET A 480 -1.46 6.22 -23.05
CA MET A 480 -0.76 5.22 -22.26
C MET A 480 0.76 5.48 -22.24
N PRO A 481 1.45 5.06 -21.16
CA PRO A 481 2.91 5.06 -21.11
C PRO A 481 3.51 4.02 -22.08
N PRO A 482 4.84 4.03 -22.30
CA PRO A 482 5.51 3.01 -23.09
C PRO A 482 5.09 1.59 -22.72
N ALA A 483 5.02 0.71 -23.72
CA ALA A 483 4.62 -0.67 -23.51
C ALA A 483 5.63 -1.38 -22.59
N PRO A 484 5.21 -2.34 -21.74
CA PRO A 484 6.10 -3.03 -20.82
C PRO A 484 7.36 -3.61 -21.48
N ASP A 485 7.23 -4.19 -22.67
CA ASP A 485 8.34 -4.84 -23.38
C ASP A 485 9.20 -3.86 -24.18
N SER A 486 8.88 -2.56 -24.17
CA SER A 486 9.60 -1.52 -24.92
C SER A 486 10.73 -0.86 -24.14
N VAL A 487 10.88 -1.16 -22.85
CA VAL A 487 11.88 -0.53 -21.98
C VAL A 487 12.71 -1.59 -21.25
N ASP A 488 13.94 -1.75 -21.72
CA ASP A 488 14.90 -2.69 -21.12
C ASP A 488 15.35 -2.27 -19.71
N GLY A 489 15.73 -3.25 -18.91
CA GLY A 489 16.36 -3.05 -17.60
C GLY A 489 15.65 -3.78 -16.47
N LEU A 490 16.36 -3.93 -15.35
CA LEU A 490 15.88 -4.67 -14.19
C LEU A 490 14.58 -4.06 -13.65
N TRP A 491 13.52 -4.87 -13.69
CA TRP A 491 12.14 -4.58 -13.27
C TRP A 491 11.36 -3.55 -14.12
N ASN A 492 11.93 -2.99 -15.18
CA ASN A 492 11.23 -1.96 -15.98
C ASN A 492 9.96 -2.52 -16.65
N ASN A 493 10.03 -3.75 -17.15
CA ASN A 493 8.87 -4.46 -17.69
C ASN A 493 7.76 -4.62 -16.66
N GLU A 494 8.10 -5.17 -15.49
CA GLU A 494 7.16 -5.41 -14.39
C GLU A 494 6.52 -4.11 -13.87
N LYS A 495 7.33 -3.05 -13.72
CA LYS A 495 6.87 -1.72 -13.32
C LYS A 495 5.87 -1.13 -14.31
N LEU A 496 6.18 -1.16 -15.61
CA LEU A 496 5.27 -0.65 -16.64
C LEU A 496 4.00 -1.50 -16.77
N ALA A 497 4.11 -2.82 -16.61
CA ALA A 497 2.95 -3.71 -16.55
C ALA A 497 2.02 -3.33 -15.37
N ARG A 498 2.59 -3.05 -14.19
CA ARG A 498 1.83 -2.51 -13.05
C ARG A 498 1.13 -1.20 -13.36
N VAL A 499 1.80 -0.28 -14.04
CA VAL A 499 1.20 1.00 -14.43
C VAL A 499 0.00 0.77 -15.35
N TRP A 500 0.16 -0.06 -16.38
CA TRP A 500 -0.93 -0.42 -17.29
C TRP A 500 -2.09 -1.08 -16.55
N SER A 501 -1.79 -2.08 -15.71
CA SER A 501 -2.78 -2.77 -14.89
C SER A 501 -3.54 -1.82 -13.96
N SER A 502 -2.84 -0.84 -13.37
CA SER A 502 -3.45 0.15 -12.48
C SER A 502 -4.41 1.09 -13.22
N ILE A 503 -4.04 1.56 -14.41
CA ILE A 503 -4.91 2.39 -15.26
C ILE A 503 -6.17 1.61 -15.65
N MET A 504 -6.01 0.38 -16.17
CA MET A 504 -7.12 -0.46 -16.61
C MET A 504 -8.06 -0.83 -15.46
N THR A 505 -7.50 -1.20 -14.31
CA THR A 505 -8.28 -1.51 -13.09
C THR A 505 -9.00 -0.26 -12.56
N GLY A 506 -8.36 0.92 -12.63
CA GLY A 506 -8.97 2.19 -12.26
C GLY A 506 -10.17 2.55 -13.13
N LEU A 507 -10.11 2.19 -14.42
CA LEU A 507 -11.22 2.31 -15.37
C LEU A 507 -12.24 1.18 -15.25
N ASN A 508 -12.03 0.20 -14.36
CA ASN A 508 -12.87 -0.99 -14.23
C ASN A 508 -13.02 -1.77 -15.55
N VAL A 509 -12.00 -1.70 -16.43
CA VAL A 509 -11.90 -2.59 -17.59
C VAL A 509 -11.59 -3.98 -17.03
N GLY A 510 -12.56 -4.88 -17.12
CA GLY A 510 -12.41 -6.23 -16.57
C GLY A 510 -11.16 -6.90 -17.12
N LEU A 511 -10.41 -7.61 -16.28
CA LEU A 511 -9.35 -8.48 -16.74
C LEU A 511 -9.90 -9.92 -16.85
N ALA A 512 -9.75 -10.53 -18.03
CA ALA A 512 -10.40 -11.76 -18.51
C ALA A 512 -9.94 -13.06 -17.82
N GLU A 513 -8.98 -13.01 -16.92
CA GLU A 513 -8.38 -14.23 -16.39
C GLU A 513 -9.27 -14.93 -15.36
N ASP A 514 -9.41 -16.26 -15.49
CA ASP A 514 -9.74 -17.18 -14.38
C ASP A 514 -8.58 -17.18 -13.36
N SER A 515 -8.31 -16.00 -12.80
CA SER A 515 -7.26 -15.76 -11.83
C SER A 515 -7.73 -16.36 -10.51
N ARG A 516 -7.48 -17.66 -10.37
CA ARG A 516 -7.69 -18.39 -9.13
C ARG A 516 -6.65 -17.93 -8.12
N LEU A 517 -7.06 -17.10 -7.18
CA LEU A 517 -6.19 -16.49 -6.17
C LEU A 517 -5.66 -17.53 -5.17
N PHE A 518 -6.48 -18.54 -4.86
CA PHE A 518 -6.20 -19.46 -3.76
C PHE A 518 -5.77 -20.85 -4.25
N THR A 519 -5.86 -21.12 -5.56
CA THR A 519 -5.45 -22.39 -6.16
C THR A 519 -4.01 -22.29 -6.68
N PRO A 520 -3.09 -23.19 -6.29
CA PRO A 520 -1.76 -23.30 -6.91
C PRO A 520 -1.91 -23.62 -8.41
N GLY A 521 -1.53 -22.71 -9.30
CA GLY A 521 -1.77 -22.88 -10.73
C GLY A 521 -1.09 -21.85 -11.64
N LYS A 522 -1.10 -22.11 -12.96
CA LYS A 522 -0.29 -21.47 -14.03
C LYS A 522 -0.43 -19.95 -14.19
N VAL A 523 -1.36 -19.30 -13.49
CA VAL A 523 -1.73 -17.89 -13.70
C VAL A 523 -1.30 -17.09 -12.48
N ALA A 524 0.01 -16.90 -12.31
CA ALA A 524 0.50 -16.00 -11.29
C ALA A 524 0.09 -14.55 -11.62
N PRO A 525 -0.19 -13.70 -10.62
CA PRO A 525 -0.38 -12.26 -10.80
C PRO A 525 0.89 -11.53 -11.28
N TYR A 526 1.95 -12.27 -11.58
CA TYR A 526 3.25 -11.78 -12.01
C TYR A 526 3.54 -12.22 -13.45
N ALA A 527 3.91 -11.26 -14.30
CA ALA A 527 4.21 -11.48 -15.72
C ALA A 527 5.65 -12.03 -15.96
N VAL A 528 6.49 -12.05 -14.92
CA VAL A 528 7.88 -12.52 -14.98
C VAL A 528 8.09 -13.53 -13.84
N LYS A 529 8.94 -14.54 -14.06
CA LYS A 529 9.39 -15.41 -12.96
C LYS A 529 10.00 -14.54 -11.85
N PRO A 530 9.73 -14.82 -10.57
CA PRO A 530 10.35 -14.12 -9.45
C PRO A 530 11.86 -13.99 -9.66
N ASP A 531 12.38 -12.82 -9.34
CA ASP A 531 13.82 -12.59 -9.31
C ASP A 531 14.43 -13.59 -8.30
N PRO A 532 15.44 -14.40 -8.67
CA PRO A 532 16.15 -15.22 -7.69
C PRO A 532 16.75 -14.39 -6.54
N TYR A 533 16.96 -13.07 -6.74
CA TYR A 533 17.44 -12.17 -5.70
C TYR A 533 16.37 -11.72 -4.68
N ASP A 534 15.06 -11.86 -4.96
CA ASP A 534 14.00 -11.38 -4.04
C ASP A 534 13.74 -12.36 -2.88
N GLY A 535 14.08 -13.64 -3.04
CA GLY A 535 14.04 -14.64 -1.97
C GLY A 535 15.30 -14.66 -1.08
N ASP A 536 16.42 -14.22 -1.66
CA ASP A 536 17.75 -14.42 -1.08
C ASP A 536 18.42 -13.13 -0.57
N ALA A 537 17.95 -11.94 -0.96
CA ALA A 537 18.51 -10.69 -0.44
C ALA A 537 18.27 -10.49 1.07
N PHE A 538 17.30 -11.19 1.66
CA PHE A 538 17.04 -11.17 3.11
C PHE A 538 17.35 -12.48 3.83
N HIS A 539 17.65 -13.57 3.11
CA HIS A 539 17.90 -14.89 3.70
C HIS A 539 19.20 -15.60 3.27
N ASN A 540 19.93 -15.09 2.28
CA ASN A 540 21.25 -15.60 1.88
C ASN A 540 22.29 -14.47 1.74
N TRP A 541 22.71 -13.88 2.88
CA TRP A 541 24.05 -13.28 3.08
C TRP A 541 24.49 -13.29 4.54
#